data_AF-A0A255HBH8-F1
#
_entry.id   AF-A0A255HBH8-F1
#
_cell.length_a   1.000
_cell.length_b   1.000
_cell.length_c   1.000
_cell.angle_alpha   90.00
_cell.angle_beta   90.00
_cell.angle_gamma   90.00
#
_symmetry.space_group_name_H-M   'P 1'
#
loop_
_entity.id
_entity.type
_entity.pdbx_description
1 polymer ?
#
loop_
_entity_poly.entity_id
_entity_poly.type
_entity_poly.pdbx_seq_one_letter_code
_entity_poly.pdbx_strand_id
1 'polypeptide(L)'
;MAGVHSINNDVFDMFVVIGFGIIGWLMKKTGFEPGPLVLAFVLGPLLEQSFRQSMLIAKGDASIFVTRPISGAILGGLVLTLVVVTVLRTRVRRTLTAPAATEGEAGNEKPKEGADASADDSARR
;
A
#
# COMPACT_ATOMS: atom_id res chain seq x y z
N MET A 1 31.92 9.84 14.55
CA MET A 1 32.79 9.66 13.36
C MET A 1 34.22 9.24 13.70
N ALA A 2 34.71 9.41 14.93
CA ALA A 2 36.05 8.97 15.32
C ALA A 2 36.29 7.44 15.32
N GLY A 3 35.24 6.60 15.23
CA GLY A 3 35.36 5.13 15.26
C GLY A 3 35.51 4.43 13.92
N VAL A 4 35.19 5.07 12.79
CA VAL A 4 35.17 4.42 11.45
C VAL A 4 36.55 4.51 10.75
N HIS A 5 37.47 5.35 11.25
CA HIS A 5 38.78 5.55 10.64
C HIS A 5 39.90 4.69 11.26
N SER A 6 39.60 3.83 12.24
CA SER A 6 40.63 3.29 13.14
C SER A 6 41.27 1.96 12.71
N ILE A 7 40.76 1.25 11.69
CA ILE A 7 41.25 -0.12 11.42
C ILE A 7 41.57 -0.36 9.95
N ASN A 8 40.80 0.16 9.00
CA ASN A 8 41.15 0.19 7.57
C ASN A 8 40.54 1.44 6.95
N ASN A 9 41.30 2.19 6.16
CA ASN A 9 40.83 3.36 5.40
C ASN A 9 39.92 2.94 4.24
N ASP A 10 38.90 2.12 4.51
CA ASP A 10 37.97 1.61 3.53
C ASP A 10 36.85 2.62 3.37
N VAL A 11 36.98 3.45 2.33
CA VAL A 11 35.94 4.36 1.85
C VAL A 11 34.60 3.62 1.67
N PHE A 12 34.64 2.32 1.40
CA PHE A 12 33.47 1.45 1.35
C PHE A 12 32.69 1.40 2.67
N ASP A 13 33.35 1.25 3.82
CA ASP A 13 32.67 1.18 5.12
C ASP A 13 31.99 2.52 5.45
N MET A 14 32.64 3.63 5.06
CA MET A 14 32.04 4.96 5.14
C MET A 14 30.77 5.07 4.28
N PHE A 15 30.77 4.56 3.05
CA PHE A 15 29.57 4.54 2.20
C PHE A 15 28.46 3.65 2.78
N VAL A 16 28.81 2.50 3.38
CA VAL A 16 27.85 1.60 4.04
C VAL A 16 27.17 2.31 5.21
N VAL A 17 27.93 2.97 6.08
CA VAL A 17 27.37 3.72 7.23
C VAL A 17 26.46 4.86 6.76
N ILE A 18 26.85 5.60 5.73
CA ILE A 18 26.02 6.67 5.14
C ILE A 18 24.74 6.06 4.53
N GLY A 19 24.85 4.95 3.80
CA GLY A 19 23.70 4.25 3.21
C GLY A 19 22.71 3.77 4.26
N PHE A 20 23.19 3.10 5.32
CA PHE A 20 22.35 2.68 6.45
C PHE A 20 21.74 3.86 7.20
N GLY A 21 22.45 5.00 7.32
CA GLY A 21 21.90 6.23 7.89
C GLY A 21 20.73 6.79 7.08
N ILE A 22 20.83 6.79 5.75
CA ILE A 22 19.74 7.20 4.85
C ILE A 22 18.56 6.24 4.95
N ILE A 23 18.81 4.92 4.94
CA ILE A 23 17.77 3.89 5.07
C ILE A 23 17.04 4.05 6.41
N GLY A 24 17.75 4.22 7.53
CA GLY A 24 17.16 4.44 8.84
C GLY A 24 16.33 5.73 8.91
N TRP A 25 16.79 6.81 8.28
CA TRP A 25 16.02 8.04 8.17
C TRP A 25 14.74 7.85 7.34
N LEU A 26 14.83 7.10 6.25
CA LEU A 26 13.69 6.78 5.40
C LEU A 26 12.65 5.95 6.16
N MET A 27 13.08 4.94 6.92
CA MET A 27 12.20 4.12 7.77
C MET A 27 11.41 4.97 8.77
N LYS A 28 12.08 5.95 9.41
CA LYS A 28 11.43 6.91 10.31
C LYS A 28 10.39 7.77 9.57
N LYS A 29 10.69 8.20 8.35
CA LYS A 29 9.79 9.04 7.54
C LYS A 29 8.57 8.26 7.02
N THR A 30 8.74 6.98 6.69
CA THR A 30 7.66 6.10 6.22
C THR A 30 6.83 5.49 7.36
N GLY A 31 7.22 5.72 8.62
CA GLY A 31 6.53 5.14 9.79
C GLY A 31 6.61 3.62 9.85
N PHE A 32 7.60 3.02 9.19
CA PHE A 32 7.79 1.57 9.25
C PHE A 32 8.36 1.22 10.63
N GLU A 33 7.68 0.31 11.33
CA GLU A 33 8.26 -0.27 12.54
C GLU A 33 9.55 -1.03 12.20
N PRO A 34 10.56 -0.99 13.06
CA PRO A 34 11.77 -1.79 12.89
C PRO A 34 11.49 -3.31 12.98
N GLY A 35 10.38 -3.73 13.57
CA GLY A 35 9.97 -5.14 13.68
C GLY A 35 9.89 -5.87 12.32
N PRO A 36 9.08 -5.38 11.36
CA PRO A 36 9.04 -5.91 9.99
C PRO A 36 10.39 -6.04 9.29
N LEU A 37 11.34 -5.13 9.54
CA LEU A 37 12.68 -5.20 8.95
C LEU A 37 13.46 -6.41 9.49
N VAL A 38 13.39 -6.63 10.80
CA VAL A 38 14.02 -7.80 11.44
C VAL A 38 13.37 -9.08 10.93
N LEU A 39 12.04 -9.11 10.83
CA LEU A 39 11.31 -10.27 10.30
C LEU A 39 11.72 -10.58 8.85
N ALA A 40 11.80 -9.55 7.99
CA ALA A 40 12.26 -9.70 6.61
C ALA A 40 13.72 -10.18 6.53
N PHE A 41 14.59 -9.70 7.43
CA PHE A 41 15.98 -10.12 7.49
C PHE A 41 16.12 -11.60 7.87
N VAL A 42 15.29 -12.12 8.79
CA VAL A 42 15.27 -13.54 9.15
C VAL A 42 14.66 -14.39 8.05
N LEU A 43 13.57 -13.92 7.44
CA LEU A 43 12.90 -14.62 6.34
C LEU A 43 13.75 -14.67 5.07
N GLY A 44 14.57 -13.66 4.79
CA GLY A 44 15.37 -13.58 3.56
C GLY A 44 16.23 -14.83 3.33
N PRO A 45 17.12 -15.22 4.26
CA PRO A 45 17.92 -16.43 4.16
C PRO A 45 17.08 -17.71 4.02
N LEU A 46 15.96 -17.81 4.73
CA LEU A 46 15.04 -18.95 4.65
C LEU A 46 14.40 -19.07 3.26
N LEU A 47 14.02 -17.93 2.68
CA LEU A 47 13.41 -17.83 1.36
C LEU A 47 14.43 -18.18 0.28
N GLU A 48 15.65 -17.65 0.40
CA GLU A 48 16.76 -17.94 -0.49
C GLU A 48 17.19 -19.42 -0.43
N GLN A 49 17.25 -20.02 0.76
CA GLN A 49 17.52 -21.45 0.93
C GLN A 49 16.42 -22.30 0.28
N SER A 50 15.15 -21.96 0.52
CA SER A 50 14.01 -22.66 -0.09
C SER A 50 14.00 -22.52 -1.61
N PHE A 51 14.36 -21.35 -2.12
CA PHE A 51 14.48 -21.06 -3.55
C PHE A 51 15.63 -21.86 -4.19
N ARG A 52 16.82 -21.84 -3.59
CA ARG A 52 17.97 -22.64 -4.04
C ARG A 52 17.65 -24.12 -4.02
N GLN A 53 17.07 -24.63 -2.93
CA GLN A 53 16.67 -26.03 -2.81
C GLN A 53 15.67 -26.42 -3.90
N SER A 54 14.68 -25.56 -4.17
CA SER A 54 13.70 -25.79 -5.23
C SER A 54 14.35 -25.82 -6.61
N MET A 55 15.30 -24.91 -6.91
CA MET A 55 16.03 -24.88 -8.19
C MET A 55 16.95 -26.08 -8.37
N LEU A 56 17.60 -26.55 -7.30
CA LEU A 56 18.44 -27.75 -7.33
C LEU A 56 17.60 -29.00 -7.61
N ILE A 57 16.46 -29.15 -6.92
CA ILE A 57 15.50 -30.23 -7.20
C ILE A 57 14.95 -30.12 -8.62
N ALA A 58 14.75 -28.89 -9.09
CA ALA A 58 14.25 -28.62 -10.41
C ALA A 58 15.29 -28.80 -11.54
N LYS A 59 16.56 -29.09 -11.20
CA LYS A 59 17.68 -29.19 -12.15
C LYS A 59 17.78 -27.98 -13.10
N GLY A 60 17.40 -26.79 -12.62
CA GLY A 60 17.37 -25.57 -13.42
C GLY A 60 16.16 -25.39 -14.35
N ASP A 61 15.19 -26.31 -14.36
CA ASP A 61 13.99 -26.20 -15.18
C ASP A 61 12.83 -25.53 -14.40
N ALA A 62 12.59 -24.25 -14.69
CA ALA A 62 11.52 -23.47 -14.08
C ALA A 62 10.10 -23.98 -14.45
N SER A 63 9.97 -24.90 -15.42
CA SER A 63 8.69 -25.55 -15.74
C SER A 63 8.13 -26.39 -14.60
N ILE A 64 8.94 -26.72 -13.58
CA ILE A 64 8.52 -27.47 -12.40
C ILE A 64 7.54 -26.71 -11.52
N PHE A 65 7.56 -25.36 -11.57
CA PHE A 65 6.55 -24.55 -10.89
C PHE A 65 5.16 -24.67 -11.50
N VAL A 66 5.05 -25.10 -12.77
CA VAL A 66 3.78 -25.29 -13.50
C VAL A 66 3.38 -26.76 -13.55
N THR A 67 4.33 -27.69 -13.65
CA THR A 67 4.06 -29.14 -13.71
C THR A 67 3.80 -29.75 -12.33
N ARG A 68 4.26 -29.15 -11.23
CA ARG A 68 3.83 -29.57 -9.87
C ARG A 68 2.49 -28.91 -9.52
N PRO A 69 1.41 -29.69 -9.29
CA PRO A 69 0.07 -29.16 -9.04
C PRO A 69 -0.03 -28.28 -7.79
N ILE A 70 0.81 -28.51 -6.78
CA ILE A 70 0.85 -27.72 -5.53
C ILE A 70 1.46 -26.33 -5.77
N SER A 71 2.59 -26.25 -6.47
CA SER A 71 3.22 -24.94 -6.79
C SER A 71 2.36 -24.13 -7.76
N GLY A 72 1.78 -24.78 -8.76
CA GLY A 72 0.86 -24.13 -9.70
C GLY A 72 -0.38 -23.56 -9.02
N ALA A 73 -0.97 -24.29 -8.06
CA ALA A 73 -2.13 -23.80 -7.31
C ALA A 73 -1.79 -22.57 -6.44
N ILE A 74 -0.62 -22.55 -5.79
CA ILE A 74 -0.20 -21.41 -4.96
C ILE A 74 0.11 -20.18 -5.83
N LEU A 75 0.85 -20.35 -6.92
CA LEU A 75 1.15 -19.27 -7.88
C LEU A 75 -0.14 -18.72 -8.51
N GLY A 76 -1.03 -19.61 -8.93
CA GLY A 76 -2.35 -19.22 -9.47
C GLY A 76 -3.18 -18.45 -8.44
N GLY A 77 -3.22 -18.93 -7.19
CA GLY A 77 -3.93 -18.25 -6.09
C GLY A 77 -3.34 -16.87 -5.76
N LEU A 78 -2.01 -16.74 -5.76
CA LEU A 78 -1.33 -15.45 -5.55
C LEU A 78 -1.70 -14.45 -6.64
N VAL A 79 -1.61 -14.86 -7.91
CA VAL A 79 -1.95 -14.01 -9.06
C VAL A 79 -3.42 -13.62 -9.02
N LEU A 80 -4.32 -14.58 -8.76
CA LEU A 80 -5.76 -14.32 -8.64
C LEU A 80 -6.04 -13.28 -7.54
N THR A 81 -5.44 -13.45 -6.36
CA THR A 81 -5.62 -12.53 -5.23
C THR A 81 -5.11 -11.13 -5.56
N LEU A 82 -3.95 -11.02 -6.19
CA LEU A 82 -3.40 -9.74 -6.66
C LEU A 82 -4.32 -9.05 -7.65
N VAL A 83 -4.84 -9.78 -8.63
CA VAL A 83 -5.78 -9.25 -9.63
C VAL A 83 -7.07 -8.79 -8.96
N VAL A 84 -7.66 -9.62 -8.10
CA VAL A 84 -8.90 -9.30 -7.37
C VAL A 84 -8.72 -8.04 -6.52
N VAL A 85 -7.67 -7.97 -5.70
CA VAL A 85 -7.39 -6.79 -4.86
C VAL A 85 -7.17 -5.53 -5.70
N THR A 86 -6.45 -5.64 -6.81
CA THR A 86 -6.16 -4.50 -7.70
C THR A 86 -7.43 -4.01 -8.41
N VAL A 87 -8.26 -4.93 -8.89
CA VAL A 87 -9.53 -4.60 -9.56
C VAL A 87 -10.53 -4.01 -8.56
N LEU A 88 -10.68 -4.58 -7.35
CA LEU A 88 -11.55 -4.00 -6.33
C LEU A 88 -11.05 -2.61 -5.89
N ARG A 89 -9.75 -2.43 -5.65
CA ARG A 89 -9.18 -1.11 -5.29
C ARG A 89 -9.41 -0.06 -6.36
N THR A 90 -9.26 -0.42 -7.63
CA THR A 90 -9.46 0.53 -8.75
C THR A 90 -10.94 0.83 -8.99
N ARG A 91 -11.85 -0.13 -8.73
CA ARG A 91 -13.30 0.09 -8.79
C ARG A 91 -13.81 0.95 -7.64
N VAL A 92 -13.37 0.70 -6.42
CA VAL A 92 -13.78 1.47 -5.22
C VAL A 92 -13.25 2.91 -5.26
N ARG A 93 -12.05 3.13 -5.83
CA ARG A 93 -11.51 4.49 -6.04
C ARG A 93 -12.28 5.30 -7.09
N ARG A 94 -12.97 4.65 -8.04
CA ARG A 94 -13.79 5.34 -9.05
C ARG A 94 -15.12 5.85 -8.51
N THR A 95 -15.63 5.29 -7.42
CA THR A 95 -16.90 5.73 -6.83
C THR A 95 -16.75 6.98 -5.93
N LEU A 96 -15.53 7.39 -5.60
CA LEU A 96 -15.26 8.56 -4.74
C LEU A 96 -14.73 9.78 -5.49
N THR A 97 -14.61 9.73 -6.82
CA THR A 97 -14.16 10.89 -7.61
C THR A 97 -14.91 10.98 -8.94
N ALA A 98 -15.88 11.90 -8.98
CA ALA A 98 -16.65 12.49 -10.09
C ALA A 98 -18.12 12.01 -10.25
N PRO A 99 -19.14 12.90 -10.41
CA PRO A 99 -19.13 14.38 -10.54
C PRO A 99 -20.24 15.11 -9.73
N ALA A 100 -19.89 16.17 -8.97
CA ALA A 100 -20.84 17.13 -8.39
C ALA A 100 -20.57 18.56 -8.91
N ALA A 101 -20.43 18.69 -10.23
CA ALA A 101 -20.24 19.96 -10.90
C ALA A 101 -21.01 19.98 -12.23
N THR A 102 -22.33 20.12 -12.15
CA THR A 102 -23.20 20.76 -13.14
C THR A 102 -24.61 20.85 -12.58
N GLU A 103 -24.90 21.90 -11.81
CA GLU A 103 -26.28 22.42 -11.62
C GLU A 103 -26.18 23.83 -11.01
N GLY A 104 -25.47 24.70 -11.72
CA GLY A 104 -25.79 26.11 -11.74
C GLY A 104 -26.61 26.36 -13.00
N GLU A 105 -27.67 27.17 -12.85
CA GLU A 105 -28.39 27.90 -13.92
C GLU A 105 -29.69 27.29 -14.49
N ALA A 106 -30.78 27.46 -13.72
CA ALA A 106 -32.09 27.95 -14.16
C ALA A 106 -32.93 28.10 -12.87
N GLY A 107 -33.04 29.24 -12.22
CA GLY A 107 -33.51 30.53 -12.72
C GLY A 107 -34.75 30.90 -11.91
N ASN A 108 -34.83 32.15 -11.44
CA ASN A 108 -36.05 32.80 -10.91
C ASN A 108 -36.56 32.28 -9.53
N GLU A 109 -36.86 33.04 -8.49
CA GLU A 109 -37.07 34.47 -8.28
C GLU A 109 -36.63 34.88 -6.87
N LYS A 110 -36.40 36.19 -6.75
CA LYS A 110 -36.03 36.97 -5.56
C LYS A 110 -37.18 36.97 -4.49
N PRO A 111 -37.03 37.66 -3.34
CA PRO A 111 -37.29 37.05 -2.04
C PRO A 111 -38.34 37.80 -1.17
N LYS A 112 -38.73 37.15 -0.07
CA LYS A 112 -39.35 37.73 1.15
C LYS A 112 -40.84 38.10 1.09
N GLU A 113 -41.66 37.19 1.59
CA GLU A 113 -42.87 37.49 2.37
C GLU A 113 -42.41 37.43 3.85
N GLY A 114 -42.37 38.52 4.63
CA GLY A 114 -43.56 38.99 5.36
C GLY A 114 -44.00 37.90 6.34
N ALA A 115 -43.50 37.80 7.57
CA ALA A 115 -43.85 38.65 8.70
C ALA A 115 -45.30 39.16 8.61
N ASP A 116 -46.08 38.85 9.65
CA ASP A 116 -47.47 39.26 9.86
C ASP A 116 -48.50 38.46 9.05
N ALA A 117 -49.18 37.51 9.71
CA ALA A 117 -50.59 37.73 10.04
C ALA A 117 -51.23 36.46 10.57
N SER A 118 -51.97 36.67 11.66
CA SER A 118 -53.11 35.85 12.05
C SER A 118 -52.73 34.46 12.58
N ALA A 119 -52.71 34.25 13.90
CA ALA A 119 -53.92 34.20 14.72
C ALA A 119 -55.01 33.36 14.06
N ASP A 120 -55.55 32.44 14.86
CA ASP A 120 -56.64 31.52 14.54
C ASP A 120 -56.19 30.10 14.19
N ASP A 121 -56.89 29.11 14.75
CA ASP A 121 -56.73 27.68 14.51
C ASP A 121 -55.61 26.91 15.28
N SER A 122 -55.59 26.96 16.62
CA SER A 122 -54.88 25.92 17.41
C SER A 122 -55.42 25.64 18.81
N ALA A 123 -56.64 26.08 19.17
CA ALA A 123 -57.24 25.76 20.47
C ALA A 123 -58.62 25.06 20.37
N ARG A 124 -58.93 24.45 19.21
CA ARG A 124 -60.21 23.76 18.97
C ARG A 124 -60.12 22.23 18.93
N ARG A 125 -59.08 21.63 19.54
CA ARG A 125 -59.00 20.19 19.86
C ARG A 125 -58.19 19.93 21.12
#